data_AF-A0A2D6WQC2-F1
#
_entry.id   AF-A0A2D6WQC2-F1
#
_cell.length_a   1.000
_cell.length_b   1.000
_cell.length_c   1.000
_cell.angle_alpha   90.00
_cell.angle_beta   90.00
_cell.angle_gamma   90.00
#
_symmetry.space_group_name_H-M   'P 1'
#
loop_
_entity.id
_entity.type
_entity.pdbx_description
1 polymer ?
#
loop_
_entity_poly.entity_id
_entity_poly.type
_entity_poly.pdbx_seq_one_letter_code
_entity_poly.pdbx_strand_id
1 'polypeptide(L)'
;MVDAGLVEALAEVLCATSAILFTFIATFSRSPTAENIVQNIIFVLLIAAAGVLWWLPSLGGELWGSDYLPRPLALFCVILAISARMNIKGKNVSFGANPHSINRQSEE
;
A
#
# COMPACT_ATOMS: atom_id res chain seq x y z
N MET A 1 1.80 31.12 -6.49
CA MET A 1 0.94 30.70 -5.37
C MET A 1 0.39 29.34 -5.79
N VAL A 2 0.62 28.27 -5.03
CA VAL A 2 0.07 26.95 -5.38
C VAL A 2 -1.39 26.94 -4.93
N ASP A 3 -2.30 26.54 -5.82
CA ASP A 3 -3.72 26.46 -5.52
C ASP A 3 -4.01 25.29 -4.57
N ALA A 4 -4.72 25.55 -3.47
CA ALA A 4 -5.02 24.54 -2.46
C ALA A 4 -5.89 23.41 -3.04
N GLY A 5 -6.87 23.74 -3.89
CA GLY A 5 -7.77 22.76 -4.52
C GLY A 5 -7.03 21.77 -5.40
N LEU A 6 -5.97 22.19 -6.11
CA LEU A 6 -5.11 21.28 -6.86
C LEU A 6 -4.36 20.29 -5.94
N VAL A 7 -3.93 20.74 -4.75
CA VAL A 7 -3.25 19.90 -3.76
C VAL A 7 -4.21 18.91 -3.10
N GLU A 8 -5.44 19.34 -2.84
CA GLU A 8 -6.54 18.47 -2.38
C GLU A 8 -6.80 17.35 -3.40
N ALA A 9 -7.03 17.70 -4.65
CA ALA A 9 -7.25 16.73 -5.73
C ALA A 9 -6.07 15.77 -5.90
N LEU A 10 -4.83 16.27 -5.78
CA LEU A 10 -3.63 15.43 -5.83
C LEU A 10 -3.60 14.43 -4.66
N ALA A 11 -3.90 14.88 -3.44
CA ALA A 11 -3.97 14.01 -2.27
C ALA A 11 -5.03 12.91 -2.45
N GLU A 12 -6.22 13.27 -2.94
CA GLU A 12 -7.31 12.33 -3.21
C GLU A 12 -6.93 11.30 -4.26
N VAL A 13 -6.32 11.72 -5.38
CA VAL A 13 -5.88 10.81 -6.45
C VAL A 13 -4.80 9.84 -5.97
N LEU A 14 -3.82 10.32 -5.21
CA LEU A 14 -2.77 9.46 -4.65
C LEU A 14 -3.36 8.40 -3.70
N CYS A 15 -4.26 8.82 -2.80
CA CYS A 15 -4.95 7.93 -1.88
C CYS A 15 -5.84 6.91 -2.62
N ALA A 16 -6.65 7.37 -3.58
CA ALA A 16 -7.54 6.51 -4.36
C ALA A 16 -6.76 5.48 -5.18
N THR A 17 -5.69 5.90 -5.84
CA THR A 17 -4.82 4.99 -6.62
C THR A 17 -4.19 3.94 -5.72
N SER A 18 -3.70 4.33 -4.55
CA SER A 18 -3.17 3.39 -3.57
C SER A 18 -4.22 2.39 -3.09
N ALA A 19 -5.45 2.85 -2.80
CA ALA A 19 -6.55 1.99 -2.36
C ALA A 19 -6.90 0.95 -3.44
N ILE A 20 -7.00 1.36 -4.70
CA ILE A 20 -7.28 0.48 -5.84
C ILE A 20 -6.17 -0.59 -5.96
N LEU A 21 -4.90 -0.19 -5.95
CA LEU A 21 -3.79 -1.14 -6.03
C LEU A 21 -3.79 -2.13 -4.87
N PHE A 22 -4.14 -1.67 -3.66
CA PHE A 22 -4.27 -2.53 -2.49
C PHE A 22 -5.39 -3.57 -2.65
N THR A 23 -6.54 -3.21 -3.24
CA THR A 23 -7.61 -4.16 -3.56
C THR A 23 -7.14 -5.27 -4.51
N PHE A 24 -6.30 -4.93 -5.49
CA PHE A 24 -5.79 -5.89 -6.47
C PHE A 24 -4.54 -6.66 -6.01
N ILE A 25 -4.04 -6.45 -4.79
CA ILE A 25 -2.80 -7.07 -4.31
C ILE A 25 -2.84 -8.60 -4.37
N ALA A 26 -4.00 -9.20 -4.06
CA ALA A 26 -4.20 -10.66 -4.14
C ALA A 26 -4.07 -11.21 -5.57
N THR A 27 -4.42 -10.41 -6.58
CA THR A 27 -4.23 -10.79 -7.99
C THR A 27 -2.74 -10.78 -8.35
N PHE A 28 -2.01 -9.76 -7.91
CA PHE A 28 -0.57 -9.64 -8.16
C PHE A 28 0.28 -10.61 -7.34
N SER A 29 -0.21 -11.08 -6.19
CA SER A 29 0.46 -12.08 -5.33
C SER A 29 0.67 -13.44 -6.01
N ARG A 30 -0.02 -13.70 -7.13
CA ARG A 30 0.24 -14.89 -7.97
C ARG A 30 1.67 -14.95 -8.53
N SER A 31 2.36 -13.82 -8.63
CA SER A 31 3.76 -13.75 -9.03
C SER A 31 4.59 -13.00 -7.97
N PRO A 32 5.67 -13.61 -7.43
CA PRO A 32 6.50 -12.97 -6.40
C PRO A 32 7.14 -11.66 -6.85
N THR A 33 7.43 -11.52 -8.16
CA THR A 33 8.01 -10.30 -8.71
C THR A 33 6.95 -9.21 -8.84
N ALA A 34 5.75 -9.56 -9.32
CA ALA A 34 4.64 -8.61 -9.46
C ALA A 34 4.16 -8.10 -8.09
N GLU A 35 4.07 -8.97 -7.09
CA GLU A 35 3.71 -8.58 -5.72
C GLU A 35 4.68 -7.53 -5.16
N ASN A 36 5.99 -7.78 -5.27
CA ASN A 36 7.00 -6.86 -4.76
C ASN A 36 6.98 -5.51 -5.49
N ILE A 37 6.77 -5.52 -6.81
CA ILE A 37 6.62 -4.30 -7.60
C ILE A 37 5.41 -3.49 -7.12
N VAL A 38 4.24 -4.12 -7.00
CA VAL A 38 3.01 -3.44 -6.60
C VAL A 38 3.07 -2.95 -5.16
N GLN A 39 3.59 -3.75 -4.23
CA GLN A 39 3.85 -3.31 -2.84
C GLN A 39 4.76 -2.09 -2.79
N ASN A 40 5.82 -2.06 -3.60
CA ASN A 40 6.71 -0.90 -3.67
C ASN A 40 6.03 0.33 -4.30
N ILE A 41 5.17 0.15 -5.30
CA ILE A 41 4.37 1.24 -5.87
C ILE A 41 3.41 1.81 -4.81
N ILE A 42 2.68 0.93 -4.11
CA ILE A 42 1.77 1.32 -3.02
C ILE A 42 2.54 2.09 -1.94
N PHE A 43 3.72 1.61 -1.55
CA PHE A 43 4.58 2.31 -0.59
C PHE A 43 4.92 3.73 -1.04
N VAL A 44 5.39 3.91 -2.28
CA VAL A 44 5.75 5.23 -2.81
C VAL A 44 4.53 6.16 -2.87
N LEU A 45 3.37 5.65 -3.33
CA LEU A 45 2.14 6.42 -3.40
C LEU A 45 1.67 6.89 -2.02
N LEU A 46 1.71 6.02 -1.01
CA LEU A 46 1.30 6.35 0.35
C LEU A 46 2.24 7.34 1.04
N ILE A 47 3.56 7.21 0.83
CA ILE A 47 4.52 8.19 1.35
C ILE A 47 4.34 9.55 0.66
N ALA A 48 4.11 9.56 -0.66
CA ALA A 48 3.79 10.78 -1.39
C ALA A 48 2.49 11.42 -0.87
N ALA A 49 1.43 10.62 -0.70
CA ALA A 49 0.15 11.07 -0.16
C ALA A 49 0.32 11.66 1.25
N ALA A 50 1.09 11.00 2.12
CA ALA A 50 1.39 11.51 3.46
C ALA A 50 2.10 12.86 3.43
N GLY A 51 3.08 13.04 2.55
CA GLY A 51 3.76 14.32 2.37
C GLY A 51 2.83 15.43 1.88
N VAL A 52 1.96 15.13 0.92
CA VAL A 52 0.97 16.08 0.39
C VAL A 52 -0.04 16.47 1.46
N LEU A 53 -0.61 15.49 2.18
CA LEU A 53 -1.56 15.72 3.27
C LEU A 53 -0.95 16.48 4.45
N TRP A 54 0.35 16.28 4.71
CA TRP A 54 1.07 17.03 5.73
C TRP A 54 1.27 18.50 5.33
N TRP A 55 1.53 18.75 4.04
CA TRP A 55 1.67 20.11 3.50
C TRP A 55 0.31 20.82 3.44
N LEU A 56 -0.76 20.15 3.01
CA LEU A 56 -2.06 20.75 2.66
C LEU A 56 -2.57 21.84 3.65
N PRO A 57 -2.55 21.67 4.99
CA PRO A 57 -3.01 22.69 5.92
C PRO A 57 -2.21 24.00 5.87
N SER A 58 -0.93 23.95 5.49
CA SER A 58 -0.09 25.15 5.33
C SER A 58 -0.51 26.03 4.15
N LEU A 59 -1.32 25.50 3.23
CA LEU A 59 -1.89 26.23 2.10
C LEU A 59 -3.31 26.75 2.40
N GLY A 60 -3.86 26.47 3.59
CA GLY A 60 -5.26 26.74 3.93
C GLY A 60 -6.24 25.79 3.22
N GLY A 61 -5.76 24.65 2.72
CA GLY A 61 -6.60 23.62 2.11
C GLY A 61 -7.29 22.74 3.13
N GLU A 62 -8.46 22.23 2.76
CA GLU A 62 -9.31 21.38 3.59
C GLU A 62 -9.55 20.04 2.89
N LEU A 63 -9.64 18.95 3.65
CA LEU A 63 -10.01 17.66 3.08
C LEU A 63 -11.46 17.38 3.46
N TRP A 64 -12.34 17.28 2.45
CA TRP A 64 -13.79 17.07 2.64
C TRP A 64 -14.44 18.08 3.59
N GLY A 65 -14.04 19.35 3.50
CA GLY A 65 -14.54 20.44 4.35
C GLY A 65 -14.03 20.41 5.78
N SER A 66 -12.90 19.74 6.03
CA SER A 66 -12.23 19.70 7.33
C SER A 66 -10.74 20.02 7.20
N ASP A 67 -10.29 21.00 7.99
CA ASP A 67 -8.90 21.42 8.13
C ASP A 67 -8.06 20.50 9.04
N TYR A 68 -8.70 19.71 9.90
CA TYR A 68 -8.05 18.85 10.89
C TYR A 68 -7.81 17.41 10.39
N LEU A 69 -8.59 16.93 9.42
CA LEU A 69 -8.46 15.57 8.85
C LEU A 69 -7.13 15.25 8.14
N PRO A 70 -6.46 16.19 7.42
CA PRO A 70 -5.26 15.85 6.66
C PRO A 70 -4.13 15.25 7.50
N ARG A 71 -3.90 15.77 8.72
CA ARG A 71 -2.76 15.34 9.56
C ARG A 71 -2.92 13.91 10.10
N PRO A 72 -4.06 13.50 10.70
CA PRO A 72 -4.29 12.11 11.05
C PRO A 72 -4.22 11.18 9.84
N LEU A 73 -4.81 11.55 8.69
CA LEU A 73 -4.75 10.72 7.49
C LEU A 73 -3.31 10.54 6.98
N ALA A 74 -2.48 11.58 7.04
CA ALA A 74 -1.07 11.48 6.70
C ALA A 74 -0.35 10.41 7.55
N LEU A 75 -0.64 10.35 8.86
CA LEU A 75 -0.11 9.31 9.75
C LEU A 75 -0.62 7.92 9.35
N PHE A 76 -1.91 7.78 9.04
CA PHE A 76 -2.47 6.53 8.53
C PHE A 76 -1.78 6.07 7.24
N CYS A 77 -1.54 6.98 6.30
CA CYS A 77 -0.79 6.68 5.07
C CYS A 77 0.62 6.15 5.38
N VAL A 78 1.33 6.74 6.33
CA VAL A 78 2.66 6.26 6.75
C VAL A 78 2.59 4.85 7.35
N ILE A 79 1.62 4.60 8.23
CA ILE A 79 1.42 3.27 8.84
C ILE A 79 1.16 2.24 7.74
N LEU A 80 0.22 2.52 6.83
CA LEU A 80 -0.11 1.63 5.72
C LEU A 80 1.07 1.44 4.75
N ALA A 81 1.88 2.46 4.51
CA ALA A 81 3.07 2.35 3.67
C ALA A 81 4.05 1.34 4.28
N ILE A 82 4.33 1.45 5.57
CA ILE A 82 5.20 0.51 6.29
C ILE A 82 4.60 -0.90 6.24
N SER A 83 3.30 -1.04 6.47
CA SER A 83 2.60 -2.33 6.36
C SER A 83 2.68 -2.92 4.95
N ALA A 84 2.59 -2.12 3.89
CA ALA A 84 2.71 -2.59 2.51
C ALA A 84 4.10 -3.16 2.18
N ARG A 85 5.15 -2.76 2.92
CA ARG A 85 6.52 -3.32 2.81
C ARG A 85 6.71 -4.63 3.56
N MET A 86 5.77 -4.99 4.45
CA MET A 86 5.74 -6.32 5.06
C MET A 86 5.25 -7.29 3.99
N ASN A 87 6.20 -7.83 3.24
CA ASN A 87 5.94 -8.73 2.14
C ASN A 87 5.01 -9.88 2.59
N ILE A 88 3.89 -10.10 1.87
CA ILE A 88 2.97 -11.22 2.08
C ILE A 88 3.57 -12.52 1.53
N LYS A 89 4.89 -12.58 1.35
CA LYS A 89 5.69 -13.82 1.39
C LYS A 89 5.50 -14.53 2.74
N GLY A 90 4.33 -15.14 2.91
CA GLY A 90 4.29 -16.51 3.36
C GLY A 90 5.18 -17.30 2.43
N LYS A 91 6.44 -17.51 2.81
CA LYS A 91 7.06 -18.79 2.53
C LYS A 91 6.01 -19.80 3.01
N ASN A 92 5.46 -20.63 2.12
CA ASN A 92 4.46 -21.63 2.50
C ASN A 92 5.04 -22.45 3.67
N VAL A 93 4.70 -22.06 4.90
CA VAL A 93 5.08 -22.79 6.12
C VAL A 93 4.22 -24.04 6.26
N SER A 94 3.05 -24.03 5.62
CA SER A 94 2.26 -25.20 5.33
C SER A 94 2.60 -25.69 3.93
N PHE A 95 3.75 -26.31 3.76
CA PHE A 95 3.76 -27.45 2.85
C PHE A 95 2.87 -28.48 3.54
N GLY A 96 1.58 -28.55 3.17
CA GLY A 96 0.91 -29.84 3.27
C GLY A 96 1.82 -30.82 2.56
N ALA A 97 2.34 -31.82 3.28
CA ALA A 97 3.29 -32.78 2.72
C ALA A 97 2.75 -33.26 1.39
N ASN A 98 3.46 -32.95 0.29
CA ASN A 98 3.00 -33.35 -1.03
C ASN A 98 3.02 -34.90 -1.05
N PRO A 99 1.87 -35.58 -1.16
CA PRO A 99 1.81 -37.04 -1.07
C PRO A 99 2.63 -37.71 -2.18
N HIS A 100 2.86 -37.02 -3.30
CA HIS A 100 3.76 -37.48 -4.37
C HIS A 100 5.25 -37.44 -3.99
N SER A 101 5.65 -36.65 -3.00
CA SER A 101 7.01 -36.67 -2.45
C SER A 101 7.18 -37.59 -1.24
N ILE A 102 6.09 -37.97 -0.57
CA ILE A 102 6.11 -38.87 0.60
C ILE A 102 6.48 -40.31 0.20
N ASN A 103 6.00 -40.78 -0.95
CA ASN A 103 6.18 -42.17 -1.36
C ASN A 103 7.57 -42.50 -1.93
N ARG A 104 8.48 -41.52 -2.06
CA ARG A 104 9.84 -41.71 -2.57
C ARG A 104 10.91 -41.81 -1.48
N GLN A 105 10.57 -41.52 -0.23
CA GLN A 105 11.53 -41.60 0.90
C GLN A 105 11.57 -42.99 1.54
N SER A 106 10.66 -43.89 1.17
CA SER A 106 10.58 -45.25 1.70
C SER A 106 11.27 -46.30 0.82
N GLU A 107 11.97 -45.90 -0.25
CA GLU A 107 12.64 -46.80 -1.21
C GLU A 107 14.19 -46.64 -1.27
N GLU A 108 14.81 -45.95 -0.30
CA GLU A 108 16.28 -45.96 -0.10
C GLU A 108 16.68 -46.62 1.23
#